data_AF-A0A7K9GKI4-F1
#
_entry.id   AF-A0A7K9GKI4-F1
#
_cell.length_a   1.000
_cell.length_b   1.000
_cell.length_c   1.000
_cell.angle_alpha   90.00
_cell.angle_beta   90.00
_cell.angle_gamma   90.00
#
_symmetry.space_group_name_H-M   'P 1'
#
loop_
_entity.id
_entity.type
_entity.pdbx_description
1 polymer ?
#
loop_
_entity_poly.entity_id
_entity_poly.type
_entity_poly.pdbx_seq_one_letter_code
_entity_poly.pdbx_strand_id
1 'polypeptide(L)'
;NPETMNELFSKLYKEAEKIKQWKLTVESELNQKERQLQENKKIIEAQNKTIQELQASIFENEKLHLKLEDEICENKDLLKEAAASRHLCDLLKETCTHFTEKTSRYEQEKEETIQLYEELQSNIERMTLAFEELRVQAENDRLEMSFKLKEEAEKVDKFEKECKLEVSQKEKQISALTIQRDEKDDVIKDIKAQLQTAQNQIADLMEAKLHNEEMLKESQVSNEHLRAELEEAKISLQKAEVTQKNLETEFQTTMKTLIQVTGEKEEQEEECKKTKALLAALTEEFETSVANLKSLLQEEQNRFKKFEDDSKLLTLELQKKSAELEEMTKVKCDKEVQLEELSETLFMSDNLQELQFTQVNCKSSKLFLFILQKEFHDVKAQLTRTAEKEQDYLKQLVTLKTDLEQEALKNEQLTMYLTKLSMEKEQTAQEKNAVAAELQKLQEQQEAILKNKLKAISKYLLMLVNLALRNELESLKEKMAKTGEEMKSTLDEREENVCGVIKMESLLKLPNSCLECLFQMNNLKKQVENKTKCIEELQQE
;
A
#
# COMPACT_ATOMS: atom_id res chain seq x y z
N ASN A 1 -126.47 196.82 -22.92
CA ASN A 1 -125.47 196.46 -24.00
C ASN A 1 -124.14 197.19 -23.79
N PRO A 2 -122.93 196.35 -23.18
CA PRO A 2 -121.54 195.91 -23.08
C PRO A 2 -121.27 195.10 -21.81
N GLU A 3 -122.40 194.82 -20.85
CA GLU A 3 -122.17 194.15 -19.55
C GLU A 3 -122.61 192.68 -19.63
N THR A 4 -123.39 192.15 -20.69
CA THR A 4 -123.77 190.74 -20.92
C THR A 4 -122.80 190.09 -21.92
N MET A 5 -122.07 190.88 -22.71
CA MET A 5 -121.05 190.38 -23.66
C MET A 5 -119.72 190.14 -22.94
N ASN A 6 -119.35 190.94 -21.90
CA ASN A 6 -118.11 190.77 -21.10
C ASN A 6 -118.22 189.57 -20.15
N GLU A 7 -119.45 189.15 -19.66
CA GLU A 7 -119.70 187.94 -18.84
C GLU A 7 -119.63 186.67 -19.68
N LEU A 8 -120.16 186.73 -20.87
CA LEU A 8 -120.05 185.57 -21.80
C LEU A 8 -118.58 185.34 -22.20
N PHE A 9 -117.78 186.43 -22.51
CA PHE A 9 -116.35 186.30 -22.85
C PHE A 9 -115.55 185.74 -21.66
N SER A 10 -115.80 186.08 -20.40
CA SER A 10 -115.17 185.53 -19.18
C SER A 10 -115.51 184.05 -18.98
N LYS A 11 -116.82 183.65 -19.16
CA LYS A 11 -117.21 182.22 -19.04
C LYS A 11 -116.54 181.39 -20.14
N LEU A 12 -116.51 181.95 -21.32
CA LEU A 12 -115.84 181.22 -22.41
C LEU A 12 -114.33 181.10 -22.12
N TYR A 13 -113.71 182.15 -21.63
CA TYR A 13 -112.29 182.08 -21.26
C TYR A 13 -112.06 181.04 -20.15
N LYS A 14 -112.86 181.05 -19.06
CA LYS A 14 -112.74 180.05 -17.98
C LYS A 14 -112.92 178.62 -18.51
N GLU A 15 -113.92 178.49 -19.43
CA GLU A 15 -114.10 177.14 -20.02
C GLU A 15 -112.90 176.77 -20.90
N ALA A 16 -112.41 177.77 -21.64
CA ALA A 16 -111.21 177.49 -22.46
C ALA A 16 -110.02 177.13 -21.56
N GLU A 17 -109.84 177.82 -20.43
CA GLU A 17 -108.76 177.48 -19.49
C GLU A 17 -108.95 176.08 -18.89
N LYS A 18 -110.23 175.71 -18.51
CA LYS A 18 -110.49 174.34 -17.99
C LYS A 18 -110.14 173.29 -19.04
N ILE A 19 -110.51 173.64 -20.31
CA ILE A 19 -110.19 172.68 -21.39
C ILE A 19 -108.66 172.58 -21.55
N LYS A 20 -108.04 173.77 -21.43
CA LYS A 20 -106.57 173.73 -21.54
C LYS A 20 -105.94 172.90 -20.42
N GLN A 21 -106.35 173.13 -19.13
CA GLN A 21 -105.82 172.33 -18.01
C GLN A 21 -106.13 170.84 -18.18
N TRP A 22 -107.39 170.50 -18.57
CA TRP A 22 -107.74 169.08 -18.80
C TRP A 22 -106.84 168.47 -19.89
N LYS A 23 -106.57 169.24 -20.97
CA LYS A 23 -105.73 168.73 -22.09
C LYS A 23 -104.29 168.48 -21.59
N LEU A 24 -103.74 169.53 -20.82
CA LEU A 24 -102.37 169.34 -20.30
C LEU A 24 -102.29 168.14 -19.34
N THR A 25 -103.34 167.95 -18.45
CA THR A 25 -103.32 166.83 -17.50
C THR A 25 -103.44 165.49 -18.25
N VAL A 26 -104.41 165.47 -19.19
CA VAL A 26 -104.60 164.19 -19.91
C VAL A 26 -103.33 163.90 -20.73
N GLU A 27 -102.72 164.92 -21.38
CA GLU A 27 -101.49 164.70 -22.17
C GLU A 27 -100.33 164.22 -21.27
N SER A 28 -100.14 164.90 -20.07
CA SER A 28 -99.10 164.43 -19.14
C SER A 28 -99.34 162.99 -18.69
N GLU A 29 -100.68 162.63 -18.36
CA GLU A 29 -100.97 161.24 -17.93
C GLU A 29 -100.69 160.26 -19.06
N LEU A 30 -101.16 160.70 -20.34
CA LEU A 30 -100.94 159.78 -21.48
C LEU A 30 -99.43 159.60 -21.71
N ASN A 31 -98.68 160.69 -21.59
CA ASN A 31 -97.22 160.57 -21.76
C ASN A 31 -96.60 159.70 -20.67
N GLN A 32 -97.04 159.90 -19.39
CA GLN A 32 -96.53 159.04 -18.30
C GLN A 32 -96.86 157.55 -18.56
N LYS A 33 -98.14 157.21 -18.94
CA LYS A 33 -98.53 155.80 -19.21
C LYS A 33 -97.74 155.26 -20.42
N GLU A 34 -97.48 156.18 -21.44
CA GLU A 34 -96.69 155.72 -22.59
C GLU A 34 -95.26 155.39 -22.15
N ARG A 35 -94.66 156.23 -21.31
CA ARG A 35 -93.31 155.91 -20.79
C ARG A 35 -93.32 154.61 -19.99
N GLN A 36 -94.37 154.42 -19.12
CA GLN A 36 -94.45 153.16 -18.36
C GLN A 36 -94.60 151.95 -19.28
N LEU A 37 -95.40 152.08 -20.30
CA LEU A 37 -95.59 150.94 -21.23
C LEU A 37 -94.27 150.63 -21.96
N GLN A 38 -93.56 151.71 -22.39
CA GLN A 38 -92.27 151.45 -23.06
C GLN A 38 -91.28 150.78 -22.10
N GLU A 39 -91.27 151.22 -20.80
CA GLU A 39 -90.39 150.54 -19.82
C GLU A 39 -90.80 149.07 -19.62
N ASN A 40 -92.12 148.79 -19.45
CA ASN A 40 -92.56 147.39 -19.29
C ASN A 40 -92.16 146.55 -20.51
N LYS A 41 -92.25 147.19 -21.70
CA LYS A 41 -91.84 146.44 -22.91
C LYS A 41 -90.35 146.08 -22.83
N LYS A 42 -89.56 147.13 -22.41
CA LYS A 42 -88.12 146.82 -22.30
C LYS A 42 -87.86 145.72 -21.25
N ILE A 43 -88.55 145.67 -20.16
CA ILE A 43 -88.35 144.65 -19.12
C ILE A 43 -88.79 143.27 -19.65
N ILE A 44 -89.93 143.25 -20.35
CA ILE A 44 -90.43 141.95 -20.85
C ILE A 44 -89.42 141.41 -21.87
N GLU A 45 -88.92 142.29 -22.68
CA GLU A 45 -87.94 141.80 -23.66
C GLU A 45 -86.68 141.28 -22.96
N ALA A 46 -86.21 141.98 -21.98
CA ALA A 46 -85.04 141.50 -21.21
C ALA A 46 -85.32 140.15 -20.54
N GLN A 47 -86.52 140.06 -19.95
CA GLN A 47 -86.85 138.78 -19.29
C GLN A 47 -86.93 137.64 -20.32
N ASN A 48 -87.53 137.92 -21.45
CA ASN A 48 -87.63 136.84 -22.48
C ASN A 48 -86.24 136.41 -22.95
N LYS A 49 -85.34 137.43 -23.07
CA LYS A 49 -83.96 137.03 -23.44
C LYS A 49 -83.32 136.16 -22.35
N THR A 50 -83.52 136.48 -21.11
CA THR A 50 -82.99 135.65 -20.02
C THR A 50 -83.61 134.24 -20.04
N ILE A 51 -84.84 134.12 -20.30
CA ILE A 51 -85.49 132.78 -20.32
C ILE A 51 -84.90 131.95 -21.48
N GLN A 52 -84.72 132.66 -22.62
CA GLN A 52 -84.15 131.89 -23.75
C GLN A 52 -82.74 131.39 -23.41
N GLU A 53 -81.97 132.23 -22.78
CA GLU A 53 -80.61 131.78 -22.38
C GLU A 53 -80.67 130.65 -21.35
N LEU A 54 -81.66 130.75 -20.46
CA LEU A 54 -81.77 129.65 -19.48
C LEU A 54 -82.20 128.35 -20.17
N GLN A 55 -83.07 128.45 -21.10
CA GLN A 55 -83.51 127.22 -21.80
C GLN A 55 -82.34 126.61 -22.58
N ALA A 56 -81.52 127.54 -23.22
CA ALA A 56 -80.34 127.02 -23.92
C ALA A 56 -79.37 126.34 -22.94
N SER A 57 -79.21 126.97 -21.78
CA SER A 57 -78.32 126.36 -20.77
C SER A 57 -78.89 125.02 -20.26
N ILE A 58 -80.20 124.95 -20.07
CA ILE A 58 -80.79 123.68 -19.56
C ILE A 58 -80.59 122.60 -20.63
N PHE A 59 -80.76 122.91 -21.91
CA PHE A 59 -80.56 121.89 -22.97
C PHE A 59 -79.09 121.44 -23.00
N GLU A 60 -78.23 122.37 -22.87
CA GLU A 60 -76.81 121.99 -22.83
C GLU A 60 -76.48 121.13 -21.60
N ASN A 61 -77.03 121.39 -20.45
CA ASN A 61 -76.81 120.55 -19.26
C ASN A 61 -77.35 119.13 -19.45
N GLU A 62 -78.53 119.07 -20.09
CA GLU A 62 -79.07 117.72 -20.32
C GLU A 62 -78.15 116.91 -21.26
N LYS A 63 -77.69 117.64 -22.29
CA LYS A 63 -76.73 116.94 -23.17
C LYS A 63 -75.49 116.47 -22.39
N LEU A 64 -74.97 117.29 -21.57
CA LEU A 64 -73.80 116.89 -20.76
C LEU A 64 -74.15 115.77 -19.78
N HIS A 65 -75.34 115.91 -19.25
CA HIS A 65 -75.75 114.83 -18.32
C HIS A 65 -75.80 113.48 -19.05
N LEU A 66 -76.35 113.43 -20.26
CA LEU A 66 -76.42 112.15 -20.98
C LEU A 66 -75.00 111.65 -21.32
N LYS A 67 -74.06 112.53 -21.66
CA LYS A 67 -72.67 112.10 -21.92
C LYS A 67 -72.00 111.54 -20.65
N LEU A 68 -72.27 112.25 -19.57
CA LEU A 68 -71.70 111.75 -18.31
C LEU A 68 -72.26 110.36 -17.97
N GLU A 69 -73.57 110.16 -18.18
CA GLU A 69 -74.14 108.84 -17.87
C GLU A 69 -73.53 107.76 -18.78
N ASP A 70 -73.35 108.09 -20.11
CA ASP A 70 -72.71 107.09 -21.00
C ASP A 70 -71.27 106.78 -20.54
N GLU A 71 -70.56 107.79 -20.13
CA GLU A 71 -69.18 107.55 -19.66
C GLU A 71 -69.17 106.70 -18.38
N ILE A 72 -70.12 106.99 -17.50
CA ILE A 72 -70.16 106.19 -16.25
C ILE A 72 -70.44 104.72 -16.59
N CYS A 73 -71.35 104.52 -17.54
CA CYS A 73 -71.65 103.11 -17.90
C CYS A 73 -70.42 102.47 -18.56
N GLU A 74 -69.76 103.14 -19.47
CA GLU A 74 -68.53 102.58 -20.08
C GLU A 74 -67.46 102.30 -19.03
N ASN A 75 -67.26 103.21 -18.08
CA ASN A 75 -66.27 102.97 -17.01
C ASN A 75 -66.62 101.73 -16.17
N LYS A 76 -67.91 101.58 -15.91
CA LYS A 76 -68.31 100.37 -15.16
C LYS A 76 -67.93 99.10 -15.94
N ASP A 77 -68.21 99.13 -17.27
CA ASP A 77 -67.84 97.94 -18.08
C ASP A 77 -66.31 97.74 -18.10
N LEU A 78 -65.56 98.84 -18.18
CA LEU A 78 -64.10 98.69 -18.18
C LEU A 78 -63.59 98.15 -16.84
N LEU A 79 -64.20 98.57 -15.79
CA LEU A 79 -63.78 98.02 -14.47
C LEU A 79 -64.07 96.51 -14.39
N LYS A 80 -65.26 96.11 -14.93
CA LYS A 80 -65.54 94.66 -14.91
C LYS A 80 -64.52 93.90 -15.78
N GLU A 81 -64.20 94.51 -16.92
CA GLU A 81 -63.19 93.84 -17.77
C GLU A 81 -61.82 93.80 -17.07
N ALA A 82 -61.42 94.89 -16.46
CA ALA A 82 -60.14 94.92 -15.73
C ALA A 82 -60.12 93.87 -14.61
N ALA A 83 -61.28 93.77 -13.90
CA ALA A 83 -61.35 92.76 -12.82
C ALA A 83 -61.23 91.33 -13.39
N ALA A 84 -61.93 91.07 -14.51
CA ALA A 84 -61.84 89.73 -15.12
C ALA A 84 -60.41 89.46 -15.61
N SER A 85 -59.72 90.47 -16.18
CA SER A 85 -58.33 90.26 -16.64
C SER A 85 -57.39 90.00 -15.46
N ARG A 86 -57.58 90.74 -14.39
CA ARG A 86 -56.75 90.49 -13.18
C ARG A 86 -56.94 89.06 -12.67
N HIS A 87 -58.23 88.65 -12.66
CA HIS A 87 -58.44 87.27 -12.21
C HIS A 87 -57.72 86.27 -13.13
N LEU A 88 -57.82 86.47 -14.39
CA LEU A 88 -57.12 85.55 -15.32
C LEU A 88 -55.59 85.61 -15.08
N CYS A 89 -55.08 86.79 -14.86
CA CYS A 89 -53.64 86.88 -14.59
C CYS A 89 -53.26 86.11 -13.31
N ASP A 90 -54.12 86.25 -12.35
CA ASP A 90 -53.83 85.50 -11.10
C ASP A 90 -53.84 83.98 -11.35
N LEU A 91 -54.77 83.53 -12.14
CA LEU A 91 -54.80 82.09 -12.44
C LEU A 91 -53.54 81.67 -13.21
N LEU A 92 -53.14 82.50 -14.11
CA LEU A 92 -51.94 82.13 -14.88
C LEU A 92 -50.69 82.15 -13.98
N LYS A 93 -50.65 83.08 -13.13
CA LYS A 93 -49.51 83.10 -12.18
C LYS A 93 -49.48 81.83 -11.32
N GLU A 94 -50.64 81.43 -10.83
CA GLU A 94 -50.67 80.20 -10.00
C GLU A 94 -50.25 78.97 -10.84
N THR A 95 -50.77 79.02 -12.06
CA THR A 95 -50.41 77.87 -12.90
C THR A 95 -48.90 77.90 -13.20
N CYS A 96 -48.35 79.02 -13.47
CA CYS A 96 -46.90 79.11 -13.73
C CYS A 96 -46.10 78.68 -12.50
N THR A 97 -46.55 79.12 -11.35
CA THR A 97 -45.84 78.69 -10.13
C THR A 97 -45.91 77.17 -9.95
N HIS A 98 -47.08 76.66 -10.15
CA HIS A 98 -47.23 75.21 -10.02
C HIS A 98 -46.30 74.47 -11.00
N PHE A 99 -46.20 74.99 -12.25
CA PHE A 99 -45.34 74.29 -13.22
C PHE A 99 -43.87 74.47 -12.84
N THR A 100 -43.54 75.58 -12.40
CA THR A 100 -42.14 75.79 -11.97
C THR A 100 -41.77 74.85 -10.81
N GLU A 101 -42.62 74.72 -9.89
CA GLU A 101 -42.34 73.79 -8.77
C GLU A 101 -42.25 72.34 -9.25
N LYS A 102 -43.21 72.04 -10.10
CA LYS A 102 -43.17 70.66 -10.63
C LYS A 102 -41.86 70.42 -11.40
N THR A 103 -41.52 71.31 -12.24
CA THR A 103 -40.26 71.14 -12.99
C THR A 103 -39.06 71.08 -12.04
N SER A 104 -38.98 71.89 -11.13
CA SER A 104 -37.89 71.84 -10.14
C SER A 104 -37.82 70.48 -9.43
N ARG A 105 -38.99 69.94 -9.06
CA ARG A 105 -38.98 68.60 -8.41
C ARG A 105 -38.43 67.54 -9.36
N TYR A 106 -38.79 67.58 -10.62
CA TYR A 106 -38.26 66.58 -11.57
C TYR A 106 -36.75 66.73 -11.74
N GLU A 107 -36.34 67.93 -11.81
CA GLU A 107 -34.89 68.14 -11.93
C GLU A 107 -34.14 67.62 -10.69
N GLN A 108 -34.72 67.88 -9.57
CA GLN A 108 -34.10 67.34 -8.35
C GLN A 108 -34.06 65.81 -8.36
N GLU A 109 -35.18 65.20 -8.70
CA GLU A 109 -35.19 63.72 -8.75
C GLU A 109 -34.17 63.21 -9.77
N LYS A 110 -34.15 63.88 -10.90
CA LYS A 110 -33.14 63.48 -11.90
C LYS A 110 -31.72 63.56 -11.31
N GLU A 111 -31.37 64.62 -10.64
CA GLU A 111 -30.03 64.75 -10.03
C GLU A 111 -29.78 63.68 -8.96
N GLU A 112 -30.82 63.41 -8.14
CA GLU A 112 -30.66 62.35 -7.12
C GLU A 112 -30.37 60.99 -7.78
N THR A 113 -31.12 60.76 -8.90
CA THR A 113 -30.89 59.47 -9.58
C THR A 113 -29.46 59.42 -10.15
N ILE A 114 -29.06 60.53 -10.76
CA ILE A 114 -27.67 60.56 -11.28
C ILE A 114 -26.68 60.33 -10.13
N GLN A 115 -26.87 60.93 -9.02
CA GLN A 115 -25.96 60.71 -7.86
C GLN A 115 -25.98 59.25 -7.41
N LEU A 116 -27.15 58.63 -7.36
CA LEU A 116 -27.20 57.22 -6.96
C LEU A 116 -26.42 56.34 -7.95
N TYR A 117 -26.53 56.64 -9.25
CA TYR A 117 -25.77 55.84 -10.23
C TYR A 117 -24.27 56.05 -10.04
N GLU A 118 -23.89 57.26 -9.75
CA GLU A 118 -22.45 57.51 -9.51
C GLU A 118 -21.94 56.73 -8.29
N GLU A 119 -22.69 56.72 -7.24
CA GLU A 119 -22.29 55.92 -6.06
C GLU A 119 -22.22 54.43 -6.39
N LEU A 120 -23.28 54.00 -7.11
CA LEU A 120 -23.26 52.58 -7.50
C LEU A 120 -22.02 52.28 -8.35
N GLN A 121 -21.78 53.12 -9.33
CA GLN A 121 -20.58 52.91 -10.17
C GLN A 121 -19.30 52.91 -9.30
N SER A 122 -19.16 53.85 -8.42
CA SER A 122 -18.01 53.86 -7.50
C SER A 122 -17.92 52.56 -6.70
N ASN A 123 -19.06 52.06 -6.19
CA ASN A 123 -19.04 50.78 -5.44
C ASN A 123 -18.60 49.63 -6.33
N ILE A 124 -19.16 49.60 -7.54
CA ILE A 124 -18.77 48.50 -8.45
C ILE A 124 -17.27 48.58 -8.73
N GLU A 125 -16.72 49.75 -8.91
CA GLU A 125 -15.27 49.88 -9.15
C GLU A 125 -14.46 49.40 -7.95
N ARG A 126 -14.92 49.79 -6.76
CA ARG A 126 -14.22 49.29 -5.55
C ARG A 126 -14.27 47.76 -5.47
N MET A 127 -15.41 47.20 -5.75
CA MET A 127 -15.51 45.73 -5.70
C MET A 127 -14.64 45.10 -6.78
N THR A 128 -14.67 45.73 -7.93
CA THR A 128 -13.84 45.16 -9.00
C THR A 128 -12.36 45.20 -8.59
N LEU A 129 -11.90 46.27 -8.02
CA LEU A 129 -10.50 46.35 -7.59
C LEU A 129 -10.21 45.31 -6.49
N ALA A 130 -11.10 45.17 -5.51
CA ALA A 130 -10.90 44.17 -4.44
C ALA A 130 -10.80 42.75 -5.01
N PHE A 131 -11.65 42.48 -5.99
CA PHE A 131 -11.60 41.11 -6.56
C PHE A 131 -10.30 40.92 -7.35
N GLU A 132 -9.93 41.96 -8.04
CA GLU A 132 -8.66 41.83 -8.77
C GLU A 132 -7.48 41.63 -7.81
N GLU A 133 -7.49 42.32 -6.74
CA GLU A 133 -6.42 42.10 -5.74
C GLU A 133 -6.44 40.67 -5.19
N LEU A 134 -7.58 40.20 -4.90
CA LEU A 134 -7.65 38.81 -4.41
C LEU A 134 -7.17 37.83 -5.48
N ARG A 135 -7.59 38.10 -6.67
CA ARG A 135 -7.12 37.20 -7.74
C ARG A 135 -5.58 37.20 -7.83
N VAL A 136 -5.00 38.39 -7.87
CA VAL A 136 -3.53 38.47 -7.95
C VAL A 136 -2.90 37.77 -6.73
N GLN A 137 -3.43 38.01 -5.57
CA GLN A 137 -2.91 37.33 -4.37
C GLN A 137 -3.00 35.80 -4.51
N ALA A 138 -4.12 35.30 -4.93
CA ALA A 138 -4.27 33.84 -5.07
C ALA A 138 -3.25 33.31 -6.10
N GLU A 139 -3.08 34.02 -7.16
CA GLU A 139 -2.10 33.56 -8.16
C GLU A 139 -0.67 33.57 -7.58
N ASN A 140 -0.38 34.62 -6.91
CA ASN A 140 0.96 34.64 -6.26
C ASN A 140 1.14 33.47 -5.29
N ASP A 141 0.15 33.21 -4.47
CA ASP A 141 0.25 32.06 -3.55
C ASP A 141 0.44 30.75 -4.33
N ARG A 142 -0.33 30.63 -5.37
CA ARG A 142 -0.18 29.40 -6.19
C ARG A 142 1.26 29.28 -6.71
N LEU A 143 1.78 30.36 -7.27
CA LEU A 143 3.15 30.28 -7.83
C LEU A 143 4.17 29.98 -6.73
N GLU A 144 4.00 30.69 -5.61
CA GLU A 144 4.90 30.38 -4.49
C GLU A 144 4.87 28.88 -4.13
N MET A 145 3.72 28.31 -4.07
CA MET A 145 3.63 26.88 -3.74
C MET A 145 4.29 26.04 -4.86
N SER A 146 3.99 26.43 -6.07
CA SER A 146 4.60 25.68 -7.18
C SER A 146 6.13 25.72 -7.10
N PHE A 147 6.64 26.86 -6.78
CA PHE A 147 8.10 26.95 -6.62
C PHE A 147 8.60 26.04 -5.50
N LYS A 148 7.91 26.09 -4.37
CA LYS A 148 8.34 25.21 -3.25
C LYS A 148 8.24 23.73 -3.64
N LEU A 149 7.24 23.38 -4.32
CA LEU A 149 7.09 21.96 -4.73
C LEU A 149 8.22 21.58 -5.69
N LYS A 150 8.50 22.53 -6.62
CA LYS A 150 9.61 22.22 -7.54
C LYS A 150 10.93 22.04 -6.76
N GLU A 151 11.17 22.89 -5.84
CA GLU A 151 12.38 22.76 -5.01
C GLU A 151 12.40 21.42 -4.25
N GLU A 152 11.36 21.02 -3.60
CA GLU A 152 11.30 19.73 -2.88
C GLU A 152 11.49 18.55 -3.84
N ALA A 153 10.84 18.71 -5.03
CA ALA A 153 11.01 17.61 -6.00
C ALA A 153 12.49 17.46 -6.37
N GLU A 154 13.17 18.60 -6.53
CA GLU A 154 14.62 18.52 -6.85
C GLU A 154 15.40 17.89 -5.68
N LYS A 155 15.04 18.24 -4.47
CA LYS A 155 15.71 17.61 -3.31
C LYS A 155 15.48 16.10 -3.28
N VAL A 156 14.26 15.71 -3.54
CA VAL A 156 13.96 14.26 -3.54
C VAL A 156 14.75 13.58 -4.65
N ASP A 157 14.79 14.25 -5.79
CA ASP A 157 15.55 13.64 -6.90
C ASP A 157 17.03 13.47 -6.51
N LYS A 158 17.59 14.54 -5.94
CA LYS A 158 18.98 14.40 -5.48
C LYS A 158 19.14 13.25 -4.47
N PHE A 159 18.28 13.19 -3.51
CA PHE A 159 18.35 12.08 -2.53
C PHE A 159 18.23 10.72 -3.23
N GLU A 160 17.30 10.65 -4.11
CA GLU A 160 17.13 9.35 -4.82
C GLU A 160 18.42 8.96 -5.54
N LYS A 161 19.01 9.97 -6.25
CA LYS A 161 20.27 9.63 -6.94
C LYS A 161 21.35 9.16 -5.93
N GLU A 162 21.45 9.87 -4.79
CA GLU A 162 22.40 9.44 -3.76
C GLU A 162 22.09 8.02 -3.26
N CYS A 163 20.84 7.72 -2.99
CA CYS A 163 20.49 6.37 -2.52
C CYS A 163 20.86 5.32 -3.59
N LYS A 164 20.56 5.68 -4.83
CA LYS A 164 20.89 4.70 -5.88
C LYS A 164 22.41 4.44 -5.91
N LEU A 165 23.12 5.48 -5.83
CA LEU A 165 24.59 5.28 -5.80
C LEU A 165 25.01 4.41 -4.60
N GLU A 166 24.49 4.75 -3.42
CA GLU A 166 24.81 3.92 -2.25
C GLU A 166 24.42 2.45 -2.45
N VAL A 167 23.26 2.23 -2.96
CA VAL A 167 22.82 0.84 -3.18
C VAL A 167 23.79 0.17 -4.16
N SER A 168 24.14 0.90 -5.25
CA SER A 168 25.08 0.30 -6.21
C SER A 168 26.41 -0.07 -5.53
N GLN A 169 26.85 0.79 -4.70
CA GLN A 169 28.12 0.49 -3.99
C GLN A 169 27.96 -0.73 -3.08
N LYS A 170 26.88 -0.76 -2.27
CA LYS A 170 26.70 -1.93 -1.38
C LYS A 170 26.50 -3.22 -2.18
N GLU A 171 25.80 -3.06 -3.29
CA GLU A 171 25.62 -4.27 -4.13
C GLU A 171 26.97 -4.79 -4.62
N LYS A 172 27.85 -3.81 -5.01
CA LYS A 172 29.19 -4.25 -5.44
C LYS A 172 29.94 -4.94 -4.29
N GLN A 173 29.84 -4.36 -3.08
CA GLN A 173 30.47 -5.01 -1.92
C GLN A 173 29.91 -6.43 -1.69
N ILE A 174 28.63 -6.52 -1.75
CA ILE A 174 28.01 -7.85 -1.50
C ILE A 174 28.52 -8.82 -2.58
N SER A 175 28.59 -8.33 -3.82
CA SER A 175 29.07 -9.24 -4.88
C SER A 175 30.51 -9.69 -4.58
N ALA A 176 31.31 -8.77 -4.16
CA ALA A 176 32.69 -9.16 -3.81
C ALA A 176 32.70 -10.20 -2.69
N LEU A 177 31.96 -9.93 -1.64
CA LEU A 177 31.92 -10.90 -0.53
C LEU A 177 31.35 -12.25 -0.98
N THR A 178 30.33 -12.24 -1.79
CA THR A 178 29.76 -13.51 -2.27
C THR A 178 30.82 -14.32 -3.04
N ILE A 179 31.62 -13.61 -3.95
CA ILE A 179 32.68 -14.33 -4.69
C ILE A 179 33.70 -14.91 -3.70
N GLN A 180 34.10 -14.10 -2.74
CA GLN A 180 35.04 -14.61 -1.72
C GLN A 180 34.46 -15.84 -1.00
N ARG A 181 33.27 -15.66 -0.53
CA ARG A 181 32.63 -16.83 0.12
C ARG A 181 32.68 -18.07 -0.78
N ASP A 182 32.30 -17.94 -2.04
CA ASP A 182 32.29 -19.11 -2.95
C ASP A 182 33.69 -19.71 -3.07
N GLU A 183 34.71 -18.83 -3.19
CA GLU A 183 36.10 -19.34 -3.23
C GLU A 183 36.43 -20.16 -1.97
N LYS A 184 36.08 -19.53 -0.84
CA LYS A 184 36.37 -20.29 0.39
C LYS A 184 35.59 -21.62 0.43
N ASP A 185 34.38 -21.63 0.02
CA ASP A 185 33.61 -22.90 -0.03
C ASP A 185 34.33 -23.93 -0.91
N ASP A 186 34.85 -23.45 -2.08
CA ASP A 186 35.58 -24.40 -2.94
C ASP A 186 36.79 -24.99 -2.21
N VAL A 187 37.47 -24.10 -1.49
CA VAL A 187 38.62 -24.60 -0.71
C VAL A 187 38.14 -25.64 0.31
N ILE A 188 37.11 -25.30 0.99
CA ILE A 188 36.59 -26.26 2.00
C ILE A 188 36.24 -27.58 1.32
N LYS A 189 35.55 -27.51 0.19
CA LYS A 189 35.21 -28.77 -0.51
C LYS A 189 36.49 -29.56 -0.84
N ASP A 190 37.54 -28.82 -1.30
CA ASP A 190 38.82 -29.50 -1.60
C ASP A 190 39.41 -30.16 -0.35
N ILE A 191 39.46 -29.37 0.75
CA ILE A 191 40.00 -29.94 2.00
C ILE A 191 39.17 -31.18 2.41
N LYS A 192 37.85 -31.01 2.32
CA LYS A 192 37.00 -32.17 2.66
C LYS A 192 37.35 -33.38 1.79
N ALA A 193 37.56 -33.19 0.51
CA ALA A 193 37.93 -34.31 -0.38
C ALA A 193 39.27 -34.93 0.04
N GLN A 194 40.24 -34.02 0.31
CA GLN A 194 41.54 -34.53 0.78
C GLN A 194 41.40 -35.34 2.08
N LEU A 195 40.69 -34.83 2.94
CA LEU A 195 40.44 -35.58 4.19
C LEU A 195 39.83 -36.95 3.90
N GLN A 196 38.83 -36.97 3.09
CA GLN A 196 38.22 -38.27 2.77
C GLN A 196 39.26 -39.22 2.14
N THR A 197 40.02 -38.71 1.23
CA THR A 197 41.09 -39.54 0.63
C THR A 197 42.03 -40.07 1.73
N ALA A 198 42.49 -39.16 2.58
CA ALA A 198 43.35 -39.63 3.69
C ALA A 198 42.65 -40.70 4.53
N GLN A 199 41.41 -40.41 4.88
CA GLN A 199 40.65 -41.44 5.65
C GLN A 199 40.64 -42.78 4.91
N ASN A 200 40.35 -42.77 3.62
CA ASN A 200 40.36 -44.03 2.87
C ASN A 200 41.74 -44.70 2.91
N GLN A 201 42.82 -43.90 2.75
CA GLN A 201 44.17 -44.47 2.87
C GLN A 201 44.39 -45.14 4.22
N ILE A 202 43.99 -44.42 5.25
CA ILE A 202 44.12 -45.04 6.58
C ILE A 202 43.34 -46.36 6.63
N ALA A 203 42.12 -46.34 6.16
CA ALA A 203 41.34 -47.61 6.14
C ALA A 203 42.12 -48.71 5.40
N ASP A 204 42.66 -48.37 4.19
CA ASP A 204 43.43 -49.39 3.44
C ASP A 204 44.61 -49.90 4.27
N LEU A 205 45.33 -48.99 4.88
CA LEU A 205 46.47 -49.41 5.72
C LEU A 205 46.00 -50.30 6.88
N MET A 206 44.94 -49.90 7.51
CA MET A 206 44.40 -50.75 8.60
C MET A 206 44.08 -52.15 8.08
N GLU A 207 43.45 -52.24 6.92
CA GLU A 207 43.14 -53.58 6.36
C GLU A 207 44.44 -54.35 6.04
N ALA A 208 45.41 -53.70 5.40
CA ALA A 208 46.72 -54.34 5.16
C ALA A 208 47.34 -54.86 6.47
N LYS A 209 47.30 -53.95 7.48
CA LYS A 209 47.81 -54.40 8.80
C LYS A 209 47.09 -55.66 9.28
N LEU A 210 45.78 -55.72 9.19
CA LEU A 210 45.04 -56.92 9.64
C LEU A 210 45.47 -58.15 8.82
N HIS A 211 45.58 -57.98 7.50
CA HIS A 211 46.01 -59.10 6.64
C HIS A 211 47.42 -59.58 7.04
N ASN A 212 48.33 -58.66 7.23
CA ASN A 212 49.67 -59.04 7.68
C ASN A 212 49.64 -59.78 9.03
N GLU A 213 48.88 -59.19 10.00
CA GLU A 213 48.72 -59.90 11.29
C GLU A 213 48.20 -61.33 11.09
N GLU A 214 47.20 -61.48 10.23
CA GLU A 214 46.70 -62.85 9.96
C GLU A 214 47.80 -63.72 9.35
N MET A 215 48.54 -63.20 8.36
CA MET A 215 49.66 -63.97 7.76
C MET A 215 50.69 -64.32 8.84
N LEU A 216 51.02 -63.43 9.71
CA LEU A 216 51.94 -63.72 10.82
C LEU A 216 51.40 -64.85 11.71
N LYS A 217 50.09 -64.75 12.08
CA LYS A 217 49.52 -65.84 12.90
C LYS A 217 49.62 -67.18 12.17
N GLU A 218 49.35 -67.18 10.83
CA GLU A 218 49.45 -68.44 10.05
C GLU A 218 50.90 -68.93 10.01
N SER A 219 51.81 -68.01 9.74
CA SER A 219 53.23 -68.42 9.79
C SER A 219 53.62 -68.94 11.17
N GLN A 220 53.24 -68.27 12.23
CA GLN A 220 53.50 -68.78 13.60
C GLN A 220 52.94 -70.18 13.79
N VAL A 221 51.72 -70.43 13.34
CA VAL A 221 51.12 -71.78 13.46
C VAL A 221 51.95 -72.76 12.64
N SER A 222 52.32 -72.41 11.44
CA SER A 222 53.17 -73.28 10.61
C SER A 222 54.52 -73.57 11.31
N ASN A 223 55.16 -72.57 11.80
CA ASN A 223 56.40 -72.76 12.56
C ASN A 223 56.21 -73.73 13.74
N GLU A 224 55.14 -73.44 14.51
CA GLU A 224 54.87 -74.37 15.63
C GLU A 224 54.67 -75.80 15.12
N HIS A 225 53.94 -75.96 14.05
CA HIS A 225 53.77 -77.30 13.45
C HIS A 225 55.12 -77.88 13.04
N LEU A 226 55.97 -77.12 12.34
CA LEU A 226 57.31 -77.61 11.95
C LEU A 226 58.14 -77.95 13.20
N ARG A 227 58.11 -77.14 14.20
CA ARG A 227 58.80 -77.46 15.47
C ARG A 227 58.29 -78.79 16.05
N ALA A 228 57.02 -79.04 16.08
CA ALA A 228 56.49 -80.34 16.57
C ALA A 228 57.03 -81.50 15.72
N GLU A 229 57.01 -81.30 14.39
CA GLU A 229 57.55 -82.37 13.51
C GLU A 229 59.03 -82.61 13.79
N LEU A 230 59.76 -81.61 13.95
CA LEU A 230 61.18 -81.76 14.31
C LEU A 230 61.35 -82.52 15.64
N GLU A 231 60.56 -82.12 16.62
CA GLU A 231 60.65 -82.86 17.89
C GLU A 231 60.27 -84.33 17.73
N GLU A 232 59.35 -84.62 16.94
CA GLU A 232 58.98 -86.03 16.65
C GLU A 232 60.12 -86.76 15.93
N ALA A 233 60.74 -86.13 14.97
CA ALA A 233 61.90 -86.75 14.29
C ALA A 233 63.06 -86.96 15.26
N LYS A 234 63.26 -85.96 16.13
CA LYS A 234 64.29 -86.12 17.17
C LYS A 234 64.01 -87.35 18.06
N ILE A 235 62.77 -87.55 18.50
CA ILE A 235 62.43 -88.71 19.35
C ILE A 235 62.64 -90.00 18.54
N SER A 236 62.33 -89.99 17.30
CA SER A 236 62.53 -91.18 16.44
C SER A 236 64.03 -91.46 16.24
N LEU A 237 64.82 -90.46 16.05
CA LEU A 237 66.28 -90.62 15.95
C LEU A 237 66.88 -91.16 17.26
N GLN A 238 66.49 -90.64 18.38
CA GLN A 238 66.96 -91.18 19.67
C GLN A 238 66.58 -92.66 19.83
N LYS A 239 65.35 -93.03 19.43
CA LYS A 239 64.94 -94.46 19.49
C LYS A 239 65.81 -95.32 18.57
N ALA A 240 66.15 -94.85 17.42
CA ALA A 240 67.04 -95.58 16.47
C ALA A 240 68.47 -95.68 17.03
N GLU A 241 68.87 -94.57 17.68
CA GLU A 241 70.20 -94.59 18.32
C GLU A 241 70.27 -95.63 19.45
N VAL A 242 69.20 -95.74 20.24
CA VAL A 242 69.17 -96.77 21.31
C VAL A 242 69.16 -98.17 20.67
N THR A 243 68.49 -98.34 19.58
CA THR A 243 68.49 -99.64 18.88
C THR A 243 69.88 -99.94 18.28
N GLN A 244 70.52 -98.94 17.73
CA GLN A 244 71.90 -99.09 17.22
C GLN A 244 72.86 -99.44 18.36
N LYS A 245 72.80 -98.77 19.50
CA LYS A 245 73.65 -99.08 20.66
C LYS A 245 73.41 -100.51 21.17
N ASN A 246 72.18 -101.00 21.12
CA ASN A 246 71.88 -102.39 21.54
C ASN A 246 72.47 -103.40 20.54
N LEU A 247 72.46 -103.10 19.27
CA LEU A 247 73.02 -104.00 18.24
C LEU A 247 74.56 -103.96 18.28
N GLU A 248 75.17 -102.81 18.62
CA GLU A 248 76.62 -102.67 18.80
C GLU A 248 77.11 -103.46 20.02
N THR A 249 76.34 -103.45 21.12
CA THR A 249 76.70 -104.30 22.29
C THR A 249 76.57 -105.79 21.95
N GLU A 250 75.63 -106.13 21.14
CA GLU A 250 75.49 -107.54 20.73
C GLU A 250 76.62 -107.94 19.77
N PHE A 251 76.99 -107.02 18.89
CA PHE A 251 78.11 -107.28 17.98
C PHE A 251 79.43 -107.40 18.76
N GLN A 252 79.65 -106.57 19.75
CA GLN A 252 80.88 -106.65 20.57
C GLN A 252 80.92 -107.94 21.40
N THR A 253 79.83 -108.51 21.88
CA THR A 253 79.76 -109.78 22.65
C THR A 253 80.00 -110.97 21.72
N THR A 254 79.52 -110.85 20.49
CA THR A 254 79.75 -111.95 19.53
C THR A 254 81.21 -111.94 19.05
N MET A 255 81.71 -110.78 18.84
CA MET A 255 83.13 -110.64 18.48
C MET A 255 84.05 -111.16 19.60
N LYS A 256 83.74 -110.99 20.88
CA LYS A 256 84.54 -111.54 22.00
C LYS A 256 84.40 -113.07 22.09
N THR A 257 83.26 -113.70 21.73
CA THR A 257 83.05 -115.16 21.72
C THR A 257 83.77 -115.78 20.50
N LEU A 258 83.91 -115.10 19.39
CA LEU A 258 84.58 -115.59 18.18
C LEU A 258 86.11 -115.54 18.35
N ILE A 259 86.70 -114.66 19.11
CA ILE A 259 88.15 -114.58 19.40
C ILE A 259 88.54 -115.67 20.40
N GLN A 260 87.70 -116.16 21.28
CA GLN A 260 87.96 -117.26 22.23
C GLN A 260 87.86 -118.63 21.54
N VAL A 261 86.96 -118.73 20.50
CA VAL A 261 86.77 -120.00 19.77
C VAL A 261 87.84 -120.12 18.67
N THR A 262 88.50 -119.09 18.19
CA THR A 262 89.59 -119.09 17.19
C THR A 262 90.93 -119.33 17.89
N GLY A 263 91.11 -119.05 19.17
CA GLY A 263 92.30 -119.38 19.99
C GLY A 263 92.31 -120.85 20.44
N GLU A 264 91.17 -121.55 20.58
CA GLU A 264 91.01 -122.97 20.97
C GLU A 264 91.19 -123.89 19.75
N LYS A 265 91.00 -123.37 18.47
CA LYS A 265 91.12 -124.14 17.21
C LYS A 265 92.54 -124.04 16.65
N GLU A 266 93.40 -123.09 17.00
CA GLU A 266 94.83 -122.91 16.63
C GLU A 266 95.74 -123.74 17.55
N GLU A 267 95.35 -124.17 18.73
CA GLU A 267 96.07 -125.06 19.66
C GLU A 267 95.75 -126.54 19.36
N GLN A 268 94.60 -126.82 18.68
CA GLN A 268 94.20 -128.15 18.17
C GLN A 268 94.82 -128.41 16.79
N GLU A 269 95.29 -127.52 16.05
CA GLU A 269 95.97 -127.64 14.73
C GLU A 269 97.48 -127.80 14.92
N GLU A 270 98.10 -127.29 16.01
CA GLU A 270 99.54 -127.50 16.27
C GLU A 270 99.79 -128.87 16.93
N GLU A 271 98.80 -129.49 17.47
CA GLU A 271 98.79 -130.87 18.02
C GLU A 271 98.46 -131.90 16.93
N CYS A 272 97.88 -131.57 15.73
CA CYS A 272 97.58 -132.39 14.54
C CYS A 272 98.75 -132.35 13.56
N LYS A 273 99.67 -131.35 13.69
CA LYS A 273 100.89 -131.33 12.85
C LYS A 273 102.00 -132.19 13.47
N LYS A 274 101.94 -132.44 14.84
CA LYS A 274 102.92 -133.31 15.52
C LYS A 274 102.52 -134.78 15.43
N THR A 275 101.17 -135.11 15.18
CA THR A 275 100.62 -136.49 15.07
C THR A 275 100.64 -136.92 13.60
N LYS A 276 100.87 -136.05 12.68
CA LYS A 276 101.01 -136.33 11.25
C LYS A 276 102.48 -136.62 10.91
N ALA A 277 103.45 -136.18 11.62
CA ALA A 277 104.88 -136.48 11.36
C ALA A 277 105.29 -137.81 12.01
N LEU A 278 104.49 -138.29 13.07
CA LEU A 278 104.74 -139.59 13.74
C LEU A 278 104.03 -140.73 12.98
N LEU A 279 102.99 -140.47 12.13
CA LEU A 279 102.25 -141.44 11.31
C LEU A 279 102.92 -141.62 9.94
N ALA A 280 103.84 -140.64 9.50
CA ALA A 280 104.63 -140.78 8.26
C ALA A 280 105.91 -141.58 8.52
N ALA A 281 106.35 -141.68 9.80
CA ALA A 281 107.55 -142.47 10.17
C ALA A 281 107.16 -143.93 10.48
N LEU A 282 105.88 -144.23 10.76
CA LEU A 282 105.34 -145.57 11.05
C LEU A 282 104.82 -146.24 9.76
N THR A 283 104.54 -145.49 8.74
CA THR A 283 104.10 -145.98 7.42
C THR A 283 105.32 -146.36 6.57
N GLU A 284 106.46 -145.80 6.79
CA GLU A 284 107.71 -146.18 6.10
C GLU A 284 108.34 -147.43 6.73
N GLU A 285 108.00 -147.66 8.05
CA GLU A 285 108.45 -148.88 8.78
C GLU A 285 107.51 -150.06 8.49
N PHE A 286 106.16 -149.78 8.09
CA PHE A 286 105.17 -150.81 7.73
C PHE A 286 105.31 -151.20 6.25
N GLU A 287 105.96 -150.35 5.45
CA GLU A 287 106.18 -150.66 4.02
C GLU A 287 107.46 -151.48 3.83
N THR A 288 108.38 -151.43 4.89
CA THR A 288 109.61 -152.27 4.89
C THR A 288 109.34 -153.63 5.55
N SER A 289 108.26 -153.67 6.38
CA SER A 289 107.83 -154.92 7.06
C SER A 289 106.84 -155.70 6.19
N VAL A 290 106.10 -155.04 5.27
CA VAL A 290 105.17 -155.67 4.32
C VAL A 290 105.96 -156.22 3.13
N ALA A 291 107.14 -155.71 2.81
CA ALA A 291 107.99 -156.26 1.73
C ALA A 291 108.76 -157.50 2.23
N ASN A 292 108.89 -157.63 3.64
CA ASN A 292 109.59 -158.76 4.29
C ASN A 292 108.62 -159.89 4.64
N LEU A 293 107.25 -159.60 4.69
CA LEU A 293 106.17 -160.56 4.96
C LEU A 293 105.59 -161.11 3.66
N LYS A 294 105.89 -160.57 2.55
CA LYS A 294 105.49 -161.09 1.22
C LYS A 294 106.52 -162.08 0.69
N SER A 295 107.65 -162.20 1.22
CA SER A 295 108.63 -163.22 0.79
C SER A 295 108.58 -164.44 1.72
N LEU A 296 108.03 -164.29 3.00
CA LEU A 296 107.85 -165.38 3.99
C LEU A 296 106.49 -166.07 3.80
N LEU A 297 105.55 -165.55 3.05
CA LEU A 297 104.24 -166.09 2.67
C LEU A 297 104.35 -166.88 1.35
N GLN A 298 105.40 -166.89 0.56
CA GLN A 298 105.63 -167.80 -0.58
C GLN A 298 106.36 -169.06 -0.13
N GLU A 299 106.90 -169.05 1.10
CA GLU A 299 107.65 -170.22 1.61
C GLU A 299 106.77 -171.07 2.54
N GLU A 300 105.61 -170.53 3.12
CA GLU A 300 104.61 -171.15 4.00
C GLU A 300 103.44 -171.71 3.18
N GLN A 301 103.38 -171.47 1.82
CA GLN A 301 102.42 -172.15 0.92
C GLN A 301 103.00 -173.46 0.39
N ASN A 302 104.17 -173.90 0.74
CA ASN A 302 104.58 -175.27 0.32
C ASN A 302 104.69 -176.21 1.53
N ARG A 303 104.36 -175.77 2.83
CA ARG A 303 104.48 -176.55 4.07
C ARG A 303 103.10 -176.83 4.67
N PHE A 304 101.89 -176.43 4.14
CA PHE A 304 100.49 -176.64 4.55
C PHE A 304 99.88 -177.78 3.72
N LYS A 305 100.63 -178.56 2.93
CA LYS A 305 100.11 -179.78 2.28
C LYS A 305 100.57 -181.02 3.04
N LYS A 306 101.36 -180.99 4.23
CA LYS A 306 102.01 -182.04 5.05
C LYS A 306 101.30 -182.16 6.39
N PHE A 307 99.97 -181.74 6.63
CA PHE A 307 99.60 -182.16 8.01
C PHE A 307 98.10 -181.97 8.20
N GLU A 308 97.38 -182.15 7.26
CA GLU A 308 95.94 -182.35 7.46
C GLU A 308 95.58 -183.83 7.20
N ASP A 309 96.52 -184.76 7.43
CA ASP A 309 95.71 -185.99 7.47
C ASP A 309 96.40 -187.07 8.28
N ASP A 310 97.42 -187.00 9.30
CA ASP A 310 97.74 -187.82 10.48
C ASP A 310 96.69 -187.64 11.59
N SER A 311 95.31 -187.59 11.45
CA SER A 311 94.60 -187.51 12.76
C SER A 311 93.12 -187.84 12.54
N LYS A 312 92.64 -188.75 11.50
CA LYS A 312 91.32 -189.38 11.72
C LYS A 312 91.43 -190.89 11.45
N LEU A 313 92.42 -191.89 11.73
CA LEU A 313 91.80 -193.24 11.73
C LEU A 313 92.69 -194.20 12.51
N LEU A 314 93.78 -193.98 13.48
CA LEU A 314 94.12 -194.40 14.85
C LEU A 314 92.94 -194.20 15.81
N THR A 315 91.55 -194.68 15.37
CA THR A 315 90.71 -195.09 16.51
C THR A 315 89.68 -196.12 16.03
N LEU A 316 90.11 -197.23 15.41
CA LEU A 316 89.18 -198.30 15.87
C LEU A 316 89.12 -199.41 14.82
N GLU A 317 90.59 -199.80 14.13
CA GLU A 317 90.82 -201.23 13.82
C GLU A 317 92.17 -201.68 14.37
N LEU A 318 92.95 -201.47 15.61
CA LEU A 318 92.52 -202.44 16.65
C LEU A 318 91.75 -203.62 16.05
N GLN A 319 92.90 -204.08 15.62
CA GLN A 319 92.98 -205.19 16.61
C GLN A 319 92.63 -206.52 15.93
N LYS A 320 93.58 -206.66 15.27
CA LYS A 320 93.53 -208.00 15.92
C LYS A 320 93.17 -209.07 14.89
N LYS A 321 93.93 -208.78 13.72
CA LYS A 321 93.76 -210.09 13.06
C LYS A 321 93.82 -209.92 11.53
N SER A 322 94.88 -209.66 11.04
CA SER A 322 95.45 -210.95 10.57
C SER A 322 96.20 -210.72 9.25
N ALA A 323 97.32 -210.00 9.04
CA ALA A 323 98.45 -210.57 8.27
C ALA A 323 98.73 -209.68 7.04
N GLU A 324 99.44 -208.66 7.08
CA GLU A 324 100.27 -208.56 5.86
C GLU A 324 99.74 -207.43 4.97
N LEU A 325 100.29 -206.31 4.80
CA LEU A 325 100.62 -205.99 3.39
C LEU A 325 99.58 -205.02 2.82
N GLU A 326 99.67 -203.78 2.54
CA GLU A 326 99.47 -203.20 1.20
C GLU A 326 98.34 -202.17 1.22
N GLU A 327 98.52 -200.47 1.33
CA GLU A 327 98.23 -199.31 0.45
C GLU A 327 97.25 -198.36 1.14
N MET A 328 97.46 -196.50 1.39
CA MET A 328 97.11 -195.07 1.19
C MET A 328 96.58 -194.49 2.50
N THR A 329 96.57 -192.47 2.86
CA THR A 329 96.23 -191.04 3.04
C THR A 329 95.83 -190.77 4.49
N LYS A 330 95.64 -188.32 5.10
CA LYS A 330 95.39 -186.92 5.48
C LYS A 330 95.09 -186.80 7.00
N VAL A 331 94.80 -184.42 7.92
CA VAL A 331 94.88 -183.08 8.53
C VAL A 331 95.03 -183.24 10.03
N LYS A 332 95.00 -180.85 11.24
CA LYS A 332 94.89 -179.55 11.91
C LYS A 332 95.28 -179.69 13.39
N CYS A 333 95.41 -177.57 14.85
CA CYS A 333 95.66 -176.26 15.51
C CYS A 333 95.49 -176.39 17.02
N ASP A 334 95.59 -174.32 18.59
CA ASP A 334 96.01 -173.45 19.71
C ASP A 334 94.99 -172.31 19.89
N LYS A 335 95.69 -170.90 21.60
CA LYS A 335 96.32 -169.67 22.15
C LYS A 335 95.61 -169.25 23.44
N GLU A 336 95.96 -166.92 24.55
CA GLU A 336 95.96 -165.94 25.66
C GLU A 336 96.42 -164.57 25.13
N VAL A 337 96.32 -162.52 26.53
CA VAL A 337 95.93 -161.30 27.27
C VAL A 337 97.15 -160.37 27.32
N GLN A 338 96.50 -158.30 28.34
CA GLN A 338 96.06 -157.22 29.25
C GLN A 338 97.00 -156.01 29.11
N LEU A 339 96.70 -154.13 30.30
CA LEU A 339 96.28 -152.73 30.56
C LEU A 339 96.97 -152.25 31.84
N GLU A 340 96.39 -150.01 32.30
CA GLU A 340 95.70 -148.92 33.05
C GLU A 340 96.31 -147.58 32.68
N GLU A 341 95.43 -145.60 33.60
CA GLU A 341 94.73 -144.55 34.36
C GLU A 341 95.09 -143.17 33.80
N LEU A 342 94.25 -141.06 34.81
CA LEU A 342 93.41 -140.04 35.48
C LEU A 342 93.76 -138.66 34.93
N SER A 343 92.56 -136.89 35.93
CA SER A 343 92.50 -135.78 36.92
C SER A 343 91.26 -134.92 36.65
N GLU A 344 91.49 -132.68 37.59
CA GLU A 344 90.90 -131.33 37.62
C GLU A 344 91.50 -130.54 38.79
N THR A 345 90.74 -128.03 38.82
CA THR A 345 90.13 -126.68 38.71
C THR A 345 90.63 -125.80 39.86
N LEU A 346 89.88 -123.49 39.55
CA LEU A 346 88.97 -122.32 39.50
C LEU A 346 89.51 -121.21 40.40
N PHE A 347 88.48 -119.07 40.24
CA PHE A 347 87.49 -117.98 40.14
C PHE A 347 88.00 -116.76 40.89
N MET A 348 86.98 -114.72 40.68
CA MET A 348 86.03 -113.64 40.36
C MET A 348 86.39 -112.38 41.17
N SER A 349 85.40 -110.55 40.57
CA SER A 349 84.28 -109.59 40.47
C SER A 349 84.81 -108.16 40.61
N ASP A 350 83.77 -106.31 40.26
CA ASP A 350 82.89 -105.24 39.78
C ASP A 350 83.16 -103.94 40.55
N ASN A 351 82.40 -101.98 39.88
CA ASN A 351 81.51 -100.89 39.43
C ASN A 351 82.03 -99.54 39.91
N LEU A 352 81.26 -97.76 39.35
CA LEU A 352 80.87 -96.51 38.68
C LEU A 352 80.64 -95.42 39.72
N GLN A 353 80.31 -93.50 39.04
CA GLN A 353 79.79 -92.27 38.42
C GLN A 353 80.12 -91.06 39.31
N GLU A 354 79.76 -89.12 38.65
CA GLU A 354 79.50 -87.78 38.10
C GLU A 354 79.30 -86.76 39.21
N LEU A 355 78.92 -84.86 38.78
CA LEU A 355 78.99 -83.40 38.95
C LEU A 355 77.58 -82.82 39.14
N GLN A 356 77.65 -80.94 39.46
CA GLN A 356 77.27 -79.55 39.09
C GLN A 356 77.58 -78.62 40.26
N PHE A 357 77.15 -76.70 39.91
CA PHE A 357 76.69 -75.35 39.58
C PHE A 357 77.05 -74.40 40.72
N THR A 358 76.79 -72.43 40.45
CA THR A 358 76.22 -71.11 40.15
C THR A 358 76.98 -70.03 40.92
N GLN A 359 76.50 -68.26 40.29
CA GLN A 359 75.69 -67.04 40.50
C GLN A 359 76.46 -65.82 39.98
N VAL A 360 75.64 -64.35 39.79
CA VAL A 360 74.96 -63.09 39.44
C VAL A 360 75.48 -62.00 40.38
N ASN A 361 75.38 -60.36 39.78
CA ASN A 361 74.63 -59.08 39.73
C ASN A 361 75.51 -58.00 39.10
N CYS A 362 74.55 -56.42 38.60
CA CYS A 362 74.53 -54.98 38.94
C CYS A 362 73.53 -54.27 38.01
N LYS A 363 72.65 -52.70 38.38
CA LYS A 363 72.13 -51.38 38.77
C LYS A 363 72.01 -50.49 37.52
N SER A 364 70.82 -49.44 37.41
CA SER A 364 70.41 -48.31 36.55
C SER A 364 69.78 -47.21 37.41
N SER A 365 70.28 -45.87 37.25
CA SER A 365 69.79 -44.52 37.59
C SER A 365 70.21 -43.53 36.49
N LYS A 366 69.17 -43.05 35.40
CA LYS A 366 69.19 -41.83 34.55
C LYS A 366 67.77 -41.54 34.04
N LEU A 367 66.58 -41.53 34.73
CA LEU A 367 65.23 -41.25 34.21
C LEU A 367 64.52 -40.27 35.14
N PHE A 368 65.11 -39.28 35.82
CA PHE A 368 64.28 -38.45 36.73
C PHE A 368 64.62 -36.97 36.53
N LEU A 369 65.22 -36.45 35.36
CA LEU A 369 65.49 -35.00 35.19
C LEU A 369 64.96 -34.53 33.83
N PHE A 370 64.19 -35.29 33.08
CA PHE A 370 63.61 -34.92 31.78
C PHE A 370 62.08 -34.86 31.90
N ILE A 371 61.48 -35.30 33.05
CA ILE A 371 60.01 -35.32 33.22
C ILE A 371 59.59 -34.12 34.06
N LEU A 372 60.44 -33.24 34.63
CA LEU A 372 60.03 -32.08 35.44
C LEU A 372 60.25 -30.79 34.65
N GLN A 373 60.78 -30.74 33.50
CA GLN A 373 61.01 -29.56 32.64
C GLN A 373 59.96 -29.50 31.53
N LYS A 374 59.33 -30.62 31.15
CA LYS A 374 58.22 -30.66 30.16
C LYS A 374 56.89 -30.36 30.83
N GLU A 375 56.75 -30.57 32.13
CA GLU A 375 55.46 -30.28 32.81
C GLU A 375 55.41 -28.83 33.28
N PHE A 376 56.62 -28.17 33.36
CA PHE A 376 56.66 -26.74 33.73
C PHE A 376 56.45 -25.86 32.49
N HIS A 377 56.73 -26.25 31.27
CA HIS A 377 56.48 -25.51 30.00
C HIS A 377 55.04 -25.71 29.52
N ASP A 378 54.41 -26.77 29.91
CA ASP A 378 53.02 -27.08 29.50
C ASP A 378 52.03 -26.33 30.41
N VAL A 379 52.37 -26.02 31.63
CA VAL A 379 51.48 -25.26 32.54
C VAL A 379 51.67 -23.76 32.31
N LYS A 380 52.75 -23.28 31.84
CA LYS A 380 53.01 -21.87 31.46
C LYS A 380 52.33 -21.52 30.13
N ALA A 381 52.26 -22.47 29.28
CA ALA A 381 51.56 -22.26 27.99
C ALA A 381 50.04 -22.30 28.16
N GLN A 382 49.54 -23.02 29.15
CA GLN A 382 48.08 -23.05 29.43
C GLN A 382 47.65 -21.79 30.21
N LEU A 383 48.58 -21.24 30.95
CA LEU A 383 48.26 -20.01 31.72
C LEU A 383 48.32 -18.78 30.81
N THR A 384 49.06 -18.79 29.77
CA THR A 384 49.12 -17.66 28.82
C THR A 384 47.96 -17.74 27.82
N ARG A 385 47.50 -18.95 27.52
CA ARG A 385 46.31 -19.09 26.64
C ARG A 385 45.02 -18.72 27.38
N THR A 386 44.98 -19.05 28.68
CA THR A 386 43.78 -18.69 29.47
C THR A 386 43.78 -17.19 29.78
N ALA A 387 44.89 -16.53 29.95
CA ALA A 387 44.98 -15.07 30.18
C ALA A 387 44.64 -14.30 28.89
N GLU A 388 44.97 -14.86 27.74
CA GLU A 388 44.61 -14.22 26.45
C GLU A 388 43.12 -14.38 26.16
N LYS A 389 42.54 -15.49 26.53
CA LYS A 389 41.08 -15.66 26.36
C LYS A 389 40.29 -14.75 27.31
N GLU A 390 40.77 -14.54 28.53
CA GLU A 390 40.13 -13.62 29.50
C GLU A 390 40.25 -12.17 29.01
N GLN A 391 41.30 -11.86 28.38
CA GLN A 391 41.44 -10.49 27.81
C GLN A 391 40.51 -10.32 26.59
N ASP A 392 40.39 -11.35 25.83
CA ASP A 392 39.43 -11.30 24.71
C ASP A 392 37.99 -11.20 25.20
N TYR A 393 37.66 -11.87 26.33
CA TYR A 393 36.29 -11.76 26.89
C TYR A 393 36.06 -10.36 27.47
N LEU A 394 37.08 -9.81 27.97
CA LEU A 394 36.94 -8.44 28.53
C LEU A 394 36.77 -7.41 27.41
N LYS A 395 37.43 -7.68 26.30
CA LYS A 395 37.25 -6.74 25.16
C LYS A 395 35.85 -6.89 24.55
N GLN A 396 35.36 -8.06 24.50
CA GLN A 396 33.98 -8.27 24.01
C GLN A 396 32.94 -7.69 24.97
N LEU A 397 33.23 -7.78 26.20
CA LEU A 397 32.28 -7.24 27.20
C LEU A 397 32.25 -5.70 27.14
N VAL A 398 33.33 -5.12 26.85
CA VAL A 398 33.35 -3.65 26.75
C VAL A 398 32.63 -3.20 25.47
N THR A 399 32.80 -3.96 24.42
CA THR A 399 32.08 -3.63 23.17
C THR A 399 30.56 -3.81 23.35
N LEU A 400 30.15 -4.82 24.01
CA LEU A 400 28.71 -5.04 24.26
C LEU A 400 28.13 -3.96 25.19
N LYS A 401 28.93 -3.60 26.15
CA LYS A 401 28.46 -2.52 27.05
C LYS A 401 28.29 -1.20 26.28
N THR A 402 29.17 -0.94 25.39
CA THR A 402 29.03 0.31 24.60
C THR A 402 27.83 0.20 23.65
N ASP A 403 27.63 -0.94 23.07
CA ASP A 403 26.46 -1.14 22.19
C ASP A 403 25.14 -1.00 22.98
N LEU A 404 25.16 -1.50 24.20
CA LEU A 404 23.93 -1.39 25.01
C LEU A 404 23.65 0.09 25.35
N GLU A 405 24.66 0.80 25.66
CA GLU A 405 24.46 2.23 25.98
C GLU A 405 23.98 3.00 24.74
N GLN A 406 24.51 2.62 23.61
CA GLN A 406 24.04 3.28 22.37
C GLN A 406 22.57 2.95 22.09
N GLU A 407 22.25 1.70 22.32
CA GLU A 407 20.84 1.32 22.14
C GLU A 407 19.92 2.03 23.14
N ALA A 408 20.40 2.18 24.34
CA ALA A 408 19.58 2.92 25.33
C ALA A 408 19.35 4.36 24.90
N LEU A 409 20.35 4.96 24.28
CA LEU A 409 20.19 6.35 23.82
C LEU A 409 19.21 6.41 22.62
N LYS A 410 19.34 5.48 21.75
CA LYS A 410 18.39 5.44 20.63
C LYS A 410 16.95 5.23 21.12
N ASN A 411 16.79 4.39 22.12
CA ASN A 411 15.44 4.20 22.68
C ASN A 411 14.89 5.48 23.33
N GLU A 412 15.73 6.19 23.96
CA GLU A 412 15.28 7.48 24.55
C GLU A 412 14.87 8.48 23.45
N GLN A 413 15.65 8.46 22.37
CA GLN A 413 15.29 9.38 21.26
C GLN A 413 13.96 8.97 20.62
N LEU A 414 13.81 7.68 20.50
CA LEU A 414 12.54 7.23 19.89
C LEU A 414 11.35 7.55 20.80
N THR A 415 11.57 7.41 22.05
CA THR A 415 10.48 7.76 22.98
C THR A 415 10.13 9.25 22.88
N MET A 416 11.16 10.07 22.68
CA MET A 416 10.88 11.52 22.52
C MET A 416 10.11 11.78 21.23
N TYR A 417 10.51 11.08 20.17
CA TYR A 417 9.79 11.26 18.89
C TYR A 417 8.35 10.76 18.99
N LEU A 418 8.17 9.70 19.71
CA LEU A 418 6.80 9.18 19.86
C LEU A 418 5.93 10.16 20.66
N THR A 419 6.50 10.73 21.67
CA THR A 419 5.69 11.68 22.45
C THR A 419 5.38 12.92 21.59
N LYS A 420 6.33 13.36 20.82
CA LYS A 420 6.08 14.52 19.94
C LYS A 420 4.98 14.19 18.91
N LEU A 421 5.10 13.06 18.31
CA LEU A 421 4.07 12.68 17.32
C LEU A 421 2.70 12.54 17.98
N SER A 422 2.65 12.07 19.18
CA SER A 422 1.36 11.94 19.87
C SER A 422 0.75 13.33 20.16
N MET A 423 1.60 14.27 20.46
CA MET A 423 1.07 15.63 20.70
C MET A 423 0.57 16.26 19.39
N GLU A 424 1.31 16.01 18.33
CA GLU A 424 0.87 16.55 17.02
C GLU A 424 -0.45 15.90 16.58
N LYS A 425 -0.53 14.61 16.82
CA LYS A 425 -1.80 13.93 16.51
C LYS A 425 -2.97 14.53 17.29
N GLU A 426 -2.75 14.77 18.57
CA GLU A 426 -3.85 15.36 19.38
C GLU A 426 -4.18 16.78 18.89
N GLN A 427 -3.20 17.47 18.47
CA GLN A 427 -3.45 18.84 17.97
C GLN A 427 -4.24 18.80 16.64
N THR A 428 -3.81 17.95 15.83
CA THR A 428 -4.54 17.82 14.56
C THR A 428 -6.00 17.39 14.80
N ALA A 429 -6.21 16.50 15.71
CA ALA A 429 -7.60 16.09 16.02
C ALA A 429 -8.43 17.27 16.54
N GLN A 430 -7.79 18.07 17.35
CA GLN A 430 -8.55 19.24 17.87
C GLN A 430 -8.87 20.23 16.74
N GLU A 431 -7.90 20.47 15.89
CA GLU A 431 -8.17 21.38 14.75
C GLU A 431 -9.24 20.82 13.83
N LYS A 432 -9.20 19.53 13.61
CA LYS A 432 -10.25 18.90 12.80
C LYS A 432 -11.64 19.10 13.41
N ASN A 433 -11.69 18.92 14.67
CA ASN A 433 -13.02 19.10 15.31
C ASN A 433 -13.47 20.57 15.25
N ALA A 434 -12.55 21.48 15.34
CA ALA A 434 -12.92 22.91 15.24
C ALA A 434 -13.43 23.24 13.83
N VAL A 435 -12.69 22.67 12.89
CA VAL A 435 -13.13 22.95 11.50
C VAL A 435 -14.51 22.31 11.25
N ALA A 436 -14.70 21.12 11.74
CA ALA A 436 -16.01 20.46 11.60
C ALA A 436 -17.13 21.30 12.23
N ALA A 437 -16.85 21.86 13.35
CA ALA A 437 -17.89 22.70 13.99
C ALA A 437 -18.20 23.94 13.14
N GLU A 438 -17.16 24.54 12.55
CA GLU A 438 -17.41 25.72 11.71
C GLU A 438 -18.18 25.34 10.45
N LEU A 439 -17.83 24.21 9.94
CA LEU A 439 -18.59 23.76 8.74
C LEU A 439 -20.06 23.53 9.08
N GLN A 440 -20.28 22.98 10.20
CA GLN A 440 -21.69 22.77 10.59
C GLN A 440 -22.42 24.12 10.75
N LYS A 441 -21.76 25.07 11.27
CA LYS A 441 -22.40 26.39 11.42
C LYS A 441 -22.70 27.01 10.06
N LEU A 442 -21.76 26.90 9.15
CA LEU A 442 -22.01 27.47 7.81
C LEU A 442 -23.15 26.74 7.10
N GLN A 443 -23.11 25.44 7.32
CA GLN A 443 -24.23 24.68 6.73
C GLN A 443 -25.59 25.16 7.26
N GLU A 444 -25.69 25.36 8.51
CA GLU A 444 -26.97 25.83 9.08
C GLU A 444 -27.32 27.23 8.57
N GLN A 445 -26.35 28.06 8.41
CA GLN A 445 -26.61 29.42 7.90
C GLN A 445 -27.11 29.36 6.44
N GLN A 446 -26.48 28.51 5.66
CA GLN A 446 -26.94 28.36 4.27
C GLN A 446 -28.38 27.87 4.20
N GLU A 447 -28.69 26.90 5.02
CA GLU A 447 -30.09 26.41 5.03
C GLU A 447 -31.06 27.51 5.43
N ALA A 448 -30.69 28.29 6.33
CA ALA A 448 -31.58 29.39 6.76
C ALA A 448 -31.78 30.40 5.62
N ILE A 449 -30.68 30.70 4.93
CA ILE A 449 -30.80 31.68 3.82
C ILE A 449 -31.72 31.11 2.73
N LEU A 450 -31.52 29.82 2.41
CA LEU A 450 -32.38 29.22 1.37
C LEU A 450 -33.85 29.22 1.80
N LYS A 451 -34.06 28.93 3.03
CA LYS A 451 -35.45 28.93 3.51
C LYS A 451 -36.07 30.35 3.39
N ASN A 452 -35.31 31.33 3.69
CA ASN A 452 -35.86 32.70 3.60
C ASN A 452 -36.08 33.12 2.14
N LYS A 453 -35.14 32.71 1.29
CA LYS A 453 -35.34 33.05 -0.13
C LYS A 453 -36.58 32.37 -0.69
N LEU A 454 -36.80 31.14 -0.33
CA LEU A 454 -38.00 30.43 -0.80
C LEU A 454 -39.28 31.12 -0.31
N LYS A 455 -39.18 31.55 0.95
CA LYS A 455 -40.37 32.26 1.47
C LYS A 455 -40.61 33.56 0.69
N ALA A 456 -39.58 34.25 0.33
CA ALA A 456 -39.75 35.52 -0.43
C ALA A 456 -40.30 35.26 -1.83
N ILE A 457 -39.74 34.20 -2.40
CA ILE A 457 -40.23 33.89 -3.76
C ILE A 457 -41.70 33.46 -3.71
N SER A 458 -42.03 32.65 -2.74
CA SER A 458 -43.44 32.26 -2.59
C SER A 458 -44.36 33.47 -2.40
N LYS A 459 -43.89 34.44 -1.64
CA LYS A 459 -44.71 35.65 -1.45
C LYS A 459 -44.87 36.43 -2.77
N TYR A 460 -43.79 36.51 -3.47
CA TYR A 460 -43.85 37.24 -4.76
C TYR A 460 -44.79 36.53 -5.74
N LEU A 461 -44.72 35.23 -5.77
CA LEU A 461 -45.62 34.47 -6.68
C LEU A 461 -47.09 34.65 -6.27
N LEU A 462 -47.30 34.63 -4.98
CA LEU A 462 -48.69 34.84 -4.52
C LEU A 462 -49.18 36.22 -4.93
N MET A 463 -48.34 37.24 -4.84
CA MET A 463 -48.75 38.61 -5.24
C MET A 463 -49.08 38.65 -6.74
N LEU A 464 -48.27 37.96 -7.53
CA LEU A 464 -48.53 37.99 -8.99
C LEU A 464 -49.84 37.30 -9.33
N VAL A 465 -50.02 36.16 -8.61
CA VAL A 465 -51.29 35.44 -8.88
C VAL A 465 -52.48 36.30 -8.45
N ASN A 466 -52.31 36.95 -7.34
CA ASN A 466 -53.44 37.80 -6.88
C ASN A 466 -53.66 38.98 -7.84
N LEU A 467 -52.59 39.50 -8.34
CA LEU A 467 -52.77 40.61 -9.29
C LEU A 467 -53.48 40.12 -10.55
N ALA A 468 -53.11 38.95 -11.01
CA ALA A 468 -53.78 38.39 -12.20
C ALA A 468 -55.27 38.15 -11.93
N LEU A 469 -55.54 37.60 -10.76
CA LEU A 469 -56.96 37.35 -10.44
C LEU A 469 -57.73 38.67 -10.33
N ARG A 470 -57.08 39.71 -9.79
CA ARG A 470 -57.77 41.01 -9.68
C ARG A 470 -58.06 41.59 -11.07
N ASN A 471 -57.10 41.44 -11.91
CA ASN A 471 -57.34 41.95 -13.27
C ASN A 471 -58.48 41.20 -13.96
N GLU A 472 -58.44 39.87 -13.80
CA GLU A 472 -59.54 39.08 -14.41
C GLU A 472 -60.90 39.47 -13.81
N LEU A 473 -60.90 39.68 -12.50
CA LEU A 473 -62.18 40.06 -11.87
C LEU A 473 -62.65 41.42 -12.40
N GLU A 474 -61.75 42.33 -12.55
CA GLU A 474 -62.15 43.66 -13.05
C GLU A 474 -62.66 43.55 -14.50
N SER A 475 -61.96 42.78 -15.25
CA SER A 475 -62.45 42.55 -16.63
C SER A 475 -63.86 41.96 -16.64
N LEU A 476 -64.11 41.00 -15.82
CA LEU A 476 -65.47 40.42 -15.75
C LEU A 476 -66.49 41.47 -15.29
N LYS A 477 -66.08 42.27 -14.31
CA LYS A 477 -67.01 43.33 -13.85
C LYS A 477 -67.37 44.29 -15.00
N GLU A 478 -66.37 44.62 -15.80
CA GLU A 478 -66.63 45.53 -16.93
C GLU A 478 -67.56 44.88 -17.96
N LYS A 479 -67.29 43.59 -18.20
CA LYS A 479 -68.18 42.88 -19.15
C LYS A 479 -69.63 42.82 -18.63
N MET A 480 -69.74 42.60 -17.30
CA MET A 480 -71.12 42.53 -16.72
C MET A 480 -71.78 43.91 -16.78
N ALA A 481 -71.01 44.95 -16.61
CA ALA A 481 -71.58 46.31 -16.70
C ALA A 481 -72.05 46.61 -18.14
N LYS A 482 -71.21 46.23 -19.09
CA LYS A 482 -71.59 46.44 -20.50
C LYS A 482 -72.86 45.64 -20.86
N THR A 483 -72.87 44.38 -20.44
CA THR A 483 -74.09 43.60 -20.70
C THR A 483 -75.31 44.20 -19.99
N GLY A 484 -75.05 44.67 -18.75
CA GLY A 484 -76.16 45.36 -18.05
C GLY A 484 -76.66 46.57 -18.84
N GLU A 485 -75.70 47.35 -19.36
CA GLU A 485 -76.11 48.55 -20.11
C GLU A 485 -76.84 48.15 -21.41
N GLU A 486 -76.34 47.14 -22.04
CA GLU A 486 -77.02 46.63 -23.26
C GLU A 486 -78.44 46.14 -22.95
N MET A 487 -78.56 45.35 -21.86
CA MET A 487 -79.92 44.88 -21.47
C MET A 487 -80.83 46.07 -21.16
N LYS A 488 -80.31 47.07 -20.53
CA LYS A 488 -81.11 48.27 -20.21
C LYS A 488 -81.51 49.01 -21.51
N SER A 489 -80.60 49.16 -22.39
CA SER A 489 -80.90 49.83 -23.66
C SER A 489 -81.97 49.05 -24.44
N THR A 490 -81.89 47.75 -24.50
CA THR A 490 -82.92 46.95 -25.19
C THR A 490 -84.28 47.09 -24.48
N LEU A 491 -84.19 47.13 -23.19
CA LEU A 491 -85.46 47.31 -22.44
C LEU A 491 -86.06 48.69 -22.73
N ASP A 492 -85.22 49.68 -22.70
CA ASP A 492 -85.72 51.03 -23.00
C ASP A 492 -86.30 51.09 -24.42
N GLU A 493 -85.65 50.45 -25.33
CA GLU A 493 -86.19 50.39 -26.71
C GLU A 493 -87.54 49.67 -26.77
N ARG A 494 -87.64 48.57 -26.10
CA ARG A 494 -88.93 47.85 -26.06
C ARG A 494 -90.02 48.71 -25.40
N GLU A 495 -89.61 49.40 -24.33
CA GLU A 495 -90.61 50.27 -23.66
C GLU A 495 -91.04 51.41 -24.60
N GLU A 496 -90.11 52.01 -25.28
CA GLU A 496 -90.47 53.06 -26.25
C GLU A 496 -91.35 52.50 -27.38
N ASN A 497 -91.00 51.34 -27.83
CA ASN A 497 -91.87 50.69 -28.83
C ASN A 497 -93.27 50.41 -28.30
N VAL A 498 -93.45 50.02 -27.07
CA VAL A 498 -94.78 49.79 -26.47
C VAL A 498 -95.50 51.15 -26.32
N CYS A 499 -94.75 52.23 -25.98
CA CYS A 499 -95.36 53.57 -25.88
C CYS A 499 -95.76 54.07 -27.27
N GLY A 500 -94.97 53.73 -28.31
CA GLY A 500 -95.37 54.03 -29.69
C GLY A 500 -96.62 53.25 -30.11
N VAL A 501 -96.80 52.07 -29.65
CA VAL A 501 -97.98 51.26 -30.02
C VAL A 501 -99.21 51.74 -29.23
N ILE A 502 -99.01 52.22 -28.03
CA ILE A 502 -100.15 52.75 -27.25
C ILE A 502 -100.56 54.11 -27.82
N LYS A 503 -99.64 54.91 -28.37
CA LYS A 503 -99.98 56.20 -29.02
C LYS A 503 -100.68 55.96 -30.37
N MET A 504 -100.38 54.95 -31.08
CA MET A 504 -101.05 54.61 -32.36
C MET A 504 -102.42 53.97 -32.11
N GLU A 505 -102.55 53.25 -31.02
CA GLU A 505 -103.86 52.66 -30.66
C GLU A 505 -104.81 53.73 -30.11
N SER A 506 -104.31 54.84 -29.51
CA SER A 506 -105.15 55.96 -29.04
C SER A 506 -105.56 56.87 -30.21
N LEU A 507 -104.82 56.89 -31.37
CA LEU A 507 -105.16 57.71 -32.55
C LEU A 507 -106.16 56.97 -33.45
N LEU A 508 -106.42 55.66 -33.33
CA LEU A 508 -107.36 54.88 -34.17
C LEU A 508 -108.70 54.72 -33.45
N LYS A 509 -108.86 55.33 -32.16
CA LYS A 509 -110.15 55.25 -31.44
C LYS A 509 -110.80 56.62 -31.37
N LEU A 510 -110.33 57.64 -32.24
CA LEU A 510 -110.99 58.97 -32.19
C LEU A 510 -112.00 59.07 -33.35
N PRO A 511 -113.34 59.25 -33.13
CA PRO A 511 -114.47 59.37 -34.06
C PRO A 511 -114.21 60.41 -35.15
N ASN A 512 -114.05 60.14 -36.45
CA ASN A 512 -113.88 60.82 -37.74
C ASN A 512 -114.39 62.26 -37.72
N SER A 513 -115.14 62.66 -36.69
CA SER A 513 -115.59 64.06 -36.55
C SER A 513 -114.56 64.90 -35.78
N CYS A 514 -113.49 64.31 -35.19
CA CYS A 514 -112.43 64.97 -34.41
C CYS A 514 -111.13 65.01 -35.23
N LEU A 515 -110.93 64.30 -36.39
CA LEU A 515 -109.80 64.42 -37.34
C LEU A 515 -110.03 65.60 -38.30
N GLU A 516 -111.33 66.04 -38.48
CA GLU A 516 -111.64 67.23 -39.31
C GLU A 516 -111.49 68.52 -38.50
N CYS A 517 -111.59 68.40 -37.10
CA CYS A 517 -111.34 69.55 -36.22
C CYS A 517 -109.84 69.75 -35.97
N LEU A 518 -108.99 68.68 -36.04
CA LEU A 518 -107.53 68.80 -35.88
C LEU A 518 -106.87 69.27 -37.19
N PHE A 519 -107.51 68.89 -38.32
CA PHE A 519 -107.01 69.43 -39.62
C PHE A 519 -107.39 70.91 -39.76
N GLN A 520 -108.52 71.31 -39.18
CA GLN A 520 -108.91 72.74 -39.23
C GLN A 520 -108.10 73.57 -38.23
N MET A 521 -107.71 72.92 -37.10
CA MET A 521 -106.89 73.62 -36.10
C MET A 521 -105.43 73.73 -36.59
N ASN A 522 -104.99 72.77 -37.37
CA ASN A 522 -103.61 72.83 -37.89
C ASN A 522 -103.51 73.82 -39.06
N ASN A 523 -104.62 74.02 -39.78
CA ASN A 523 -104.66 75.04 -40.83
C ASN A 523 -104.81 76.46 -40.25
N LEU A 524 -105.50 76.53 -39.09
CA LEU A 524 -105.59 77.85 -38.43
C LEU A 524 -104.28 78.18 -37.70
N LYS A 525 -103.53 77.13 -37.23
CA LYS A 525 -102.21 77.33 -36.59
C LYS A 525 -101.16 77.73 -37.64
N LYS A 526 -101.27 77.24 -38.81
CA LYS A 526 -100.35 77.65 -39.89
C LYS A 526 -100.70 79.07 -40.40
N GLN A 527 -101.96 79.45 -40.29
CA GLN A 527 -102.35 80.83 -40.67
C GLN A 527 -101.93 81.84 -39.60
N VAL A 528 -101.87 81.41 -38.36
CA VAL A 528 -101.42 82.29 -37.26
C VAL A 528 -99.89 82.38 -37.28
N GLU A 529 -99.19 81.35 -37.68
CA GLU A 529 -97.72 81.39 -37.76
C GLU A 529 -97.26 82.22 -38.96
N ASN A 530 -98.04 82.22 -40.02
CA ASN A 530 -97.68 83.05 -41.20
C ASN A 530 -98.02 84.53 -40.97
N LYS A 531 -99.05 84.76 -40.15
CA LYS A 531 -99.38 86.16 -39.80
C LYS A 531 -98.41 86.71 -38.73
N THR A 532 -97.89 85.82 -37.87
CA THR A 532 -96.88 86.20 -36.86
C THR A 532 -95.52 86.42 -37.53
N LYS A 533 -95.26 85.72 -38.59
CA LYS A 533 -94.02 85.93 -39.36
C LYS A 533 -94.11 87.20 -40.23
N CYS A 534 -95.34 87.61 -40.68
CA CYS A 534 -95.58 88.88 -41.40
C CYS A 534 -95.54 90.08 -40.45
N ILE A 535 -95.83 89.88 -39.19
CA ILE A 535 -95.77 90.95 -38.16
C ILE A 535 -94.31 91.09 -37.68
N GLU A 536 -93.51 90.05 -37.70
CA GLU A 536 -92.09 90.12 -37.30
C GLU A 536 -91.24 90.73 -38.43
N GLU A 537 -91.74 90.62 -39.69
CA GLU A 537 -91.02 91.22 -40.83
C GLU A 537 -91.42 92.69 -41.01
N LEU A 538 -92.55 93.20 -40.43
CA LEU A 538 -92.94 94.63 -40.45
C LEU A 538 -92.39 95.35 -39.22
N GLN A 539 -91.85 94.63 -38.16
CA GLN A 539 -91.21 95.22 -36.96
C GLN A 539 -89.69 95.28 -37.15
N GLN A 540 -89.13 94.65 -38.24
CA GLN A 540 -87.69 94.77 -38.57
C GLN A 540 -87.50 95.74 -39.74
N GLU A 541 -88.56 96.64 -40.26
CA GLU A 541 -88.37 97.91 -41.01
C GLU A 541 -88.66 99.12 -40.14
#